data_AF-A0A7X5XBB9-F1
#
_entry.id   AF-A0A7X5XBB9-F1
#
_cell.length_a   1.000
_cell.length_b   1.000
_cell.length_c   1.000
_cell.angle_alpha   90.00
_cell.angle_beta   90.00
_cell.angle_gamma   90.00
#
_symmetry.space_group_name_H-M   'P 1'
#
loop_
_entity.id
_entity.type
_entity.pdbx_description
1 polymer ?
#
loop_
_entity_poly.entity_id
_entity_poly.type
_entity_poly.pdbx_seq_one_letter_code
_entity_poly.pdbx_strand_id
1 'polypeptide(L)'
;MVVATIGVPEIRYIHQVREVLEGMAARLCAEAPSQELITSLEAALSAQHQAIASQDGTGYAETDAQFHTLLAEACDNPVLASLIERLHTQMQIALSLVAEAPEHRRRGCEELTQVLEAVRAGDPDAAESAMRAHIRRTRGAVDTATAGRAQ
;
A
#
# COMPACT_ATOMS: atom_id res chain seq x y z
N MET A 1 -10.22 -4.59 28.33
CA MET A 1 -9.58 -4.69 27.00
C MET A 1 -9.07 -3.31 26.64
N VAL A 2 -7.77 -3.08 26.69
CA VAL A 2 -7.17 -1.80 26.30
C VAL A 2 -6.99 -1.85 24.79
N VAL A 3 -7.77 -1.06 24.05
CA VAL A 3 -7.52 -0.85 22.62
C VAL A 3 -6.32 0.09 22.54
N ALA A 4 -5.17 -0.42 22.12
CA ALA A 4 -3.98 0.40 21.92
C ALA A 4 -4.31 1.48 20.89
N THR A 5 -4.27 2.74 21.32
CA THR A 5 -4.47 3.89 20.44
C THR A 5 -3.13 4.16 19.77
N ILE A 6 -2.98 3.78 18.51
CA ILE A 6 -1.77 4.05 17.74
C ILE A 6 -1.70 5.55 17.49
N GLY A 7 -0.65 6.19 18.02
CA GLY A 7 -0.44 7.63 17.85
C GLY A 7 0.11 7.97 16.46
N VAL A 8 -0.05 9.23 16.04
CA VAL A 8 0.50 9.75 14.76
C VAL A 8 2.00 9.45 14.56
N PRO A 9 2.89 9.58 15.57
CA PRO A 9 4.30 9.22 15.42
C PRO A 9 4.50 7.73 15.11
N GLU A 10 3.66 6.86 15.66
CA GLU A 10 3.75 5.41 15.47
C GLU A 10 3.35 5.01 14.04
N ILE A 11 2.36 5.70 13.45
CA ILE A 11 2.01 5.53 12.03
C ILE A 11 3.19 5.88 11.11
N ARG A 12 3.95 6.93 11.44
CA ARG A 12 5.13 7.31 10.66
C ARG A 12 6.21 6.24 10.71
N TYR A 13 6.49 5.69 11.89
CA TYR A 13 7.46 4.60 12.04
C TYR A 13 7.03 3.34 11.29
N ILE A 14 5.74 3.00 11.34
CA ILE A 14 5.21 1.88 10.56
C ILE A 14 5.44 2.10 9.06
N HIS A 15 5.13 3.29 8.53
CA HIS A 15 5.38 3.58 7.11
C HIS A 15 6.86 3.51 6.72
N GLN A 16 7.79 3.91 7.61
CA GLN A 16 9.23 3.77 7.34
C GLN A 16 9.65 2.31 7.19
N VAL A 17 9.11 1.42 8.02
CA VAL A 17 9.39 -0.02 7.92
C VAL A 17 8.70 -0.61 6.70
N ARG A 18 7.42 -0.29 6.47
CA ARG A 18 6.66 -0.70 5.28
C ARG A 18 7.38 -0.34 3.98
N GLU A 19 7.95 0.88 3.90
CA GLU A 19 8.69 1.34 2.72
C GLU A 19 9.79 0.36 2.33
N VAL A 20 10.54 -0.17 3.31
CA VAL A 20 11.62 -1.14 3.06
C VAL A 20 11.07 -2.52 2.74
N LEU A 21 10.12 -3.01 3.54
CA LEU A 21 9.61 -4.37 3.42
C LEU A 21 8.79 -4.58 2.15
N GLU A 22 7.88 -3.66 1.84
CA GLU A 22 7.03 -3.77 0.65
C GLU A 22 7.81 -3.46 -0.63
N GLY A 23 8.83 -2.60 -0.55
CA GLY A 23 9.81 -2.45 -1.63
C GLY A 23 10.53 -3.75 -1.96
N MET A 24 10.99 -4.47 -0.93
CA MET A 24 11.60 -5.80 -1.09
C MET A 24 10.61 -6.83 -1.64
N ALA A 25 9.35 -6.82 -1.20
CA ALA A 25 8.33 -7.73 -1.73
C ALA A 25 8.09 -7.49 -3.23
N ALA A 26 7.94 -6.23 -3.64
CA ALA A 26 7.78 -5.85 -5.04
C ALA A 26 8.99 -6.27 -5.89
N ARG A 27 10.21 -6.10 -5.35
CA ARG A 27 11.45 -6.58 -5.98
C ARG A 27 11.38 -8.08 -6.27
N LEU A 28 11.09 -8.88 -5.24
CA LEU A 28 11.06 -10.35 -5.35
C LEU A 28 10.00 -10.83 -6.35
N CYS A 29 8.82 -10.21 -6.36
CA CYS A 29 7.79 -10.51 -7.34
C CYS A 29 8.23 -10.19 -8.79
N ALA A 30 9.06 -9.17 -8.97
CA ALA A 30 9.60 -8.81 -10.29
C ALA A 30 10.81 -9.67 -10.71
N GLU A 31 11.52 -10.30 -9.77
CA GLU A 31 12.60 -11.26 -10.11
C GLU A 31 12.06 -12.53 -10.79
N ALA A 32 10.82 -12.92 -10.48
CA ALA A 32 10.12 -14.03 -11.11
C ALA A 32 8.63 -13.69 -11.34
N PRO A 33 8.29 -12.90 -12.37
CA PRO A 33 6.92 -12.43 -12.58
C PRO A 33 5.92 -13.58 -12.76
N SER A 34 4.87 -13.60 -11.93
CA SER A 34 3.77 -14.54 -12.03
C SER A 34 2.60 -13.94 -12.81
N GLN A 35 2.14 -14.64 -13.85
CA GLN A 35 0.97 -14.21 -14.62
C GLN A 35 -0.31 -14.20 -13.77
N GLU A 36 -0.41 -15.11 -12.80
CA GLU A 36 -1.51 -15.15 -11.83
C GLU A 36 -1.51 -13.91 -10.94
N LEU A 37 -0.34 -13.55 -10.39
CA LEU A 37 -0.19 -12.31 -9.61
C LEU A 37 -0.55 -11.08 -10.43
N ILE A 38 -0.01 -10.95 -11.65
CA ILE A 38 -0.27 -9.81 -12.54
C ILE A 38 -1.78 -9.66 -12.78
N THR A 39 -2.48 -10.76 -13.07
CA THR A 39 -3.94 -10.76 -13.28
C THR A 39 -4.69 -10.30 -12.03
N SER A 40 -4.27 -10.76 -10.84
CA SER A 40 -4.87 -10.37 -9.57
C SER A 40 -4.63 -8.88 -9.25
N LEU A 41 -3.44 -8.36 -9.54
CA LEU A 41 -3.10 -6.95 -9.34
C LEU A 41 -3.88 -6.04 -10.31
N GLU A 42 -4.04 -6.45 -11.58
CA GLU A 42 -4.89 -5.76 -12.56
C GLU A 42 -6.35 -5.68 -12.08
N ALA A 43 -6.88 -6.79 -11.55
CA ALA A 43 -8.23 -6.82 -11.01
C ALA A 43 -8.40 -5.88 -9.80
N ALA A 44 -7.42 -5.87 -8.89
CA ALA A 44 -7.41 -4.96 -7.73
C ALA A 44 -7.38 -3.48 -8.17
N LEU A 45 -6.53 -3.12 -9.13
CA LEU A 45 -6.47 -1.76 -9.67
C LEU A 45 -7.75 -1.36 -10.40
N SER A 46 -8.36 -2.27 -11.15
CA SER A 46 -9.65 -2.03 -11.81
C SER A 46 -10.76 -1.75 -10.79
N ALA A 47 -10.83 -2.54 -9.71
CA ALA A 47 -11.75 -2.29 -8.61
C ALA A 47 -11.46 -0.96 -7.89
N GLN A 48 -10.18 -0.63 -7.69
CA GLN A 48 -9.77 0.64 -7.09
C GLN A 48 -10.20 1.84 -7.95
N HIS A 49 -10.06 1.75 -9.28
CA HIS A 49 -10.56 2.76 -10.22
C HIS A 49 -12.08 2.95 -10.12
N GLN A 50 -12.84 1.85 -9.99
CA GLN A 50 -14.30 1.92 -9.81
C GLN A 50 -14.68 2.60 -8.50
N ALA A 51 -14.01 2.27 -7.39
CA ALA A 51 -14.22 2.90 -6.09
C ALA A 51 -13.92 4.41 -6.12
N ILE A 52 -12.85 4.82 -6.82
CA ILE A 52 -12.53 6.24 -7.03
C ILE A 52 -13.65 6.94 -7.82
N ALA A 53 -14.14 6.32 -8.90
CA ALA A 53 -15.17 6.88 -9.76
C ALA A 53 -16.53 7.04 -9.03
N SER A 54 -16.88 6.10 -8.16
CA SER A 54 -18.09 6.15 -7.32
C SER A 54 -17.92 6.99 -6.05
N GLN A 55 -16.74 7.60 -5.84
CA GLN A 55 -16.35 8.31 -4.62
C GLN A 55 -16.38 7.44 -3.36
N ASP A 56 -16.37 6.12 -3.50
CA ASP A 56 -16.36 5.15 -2.40
C ASP A 56 -14.99 5.12 -1.71
N GLY A 57 -14.90 5.76 -0.53
CA GLY A 57 -13.70 5.79 0.28
C GLY A 57 -13.33 4.44 0.88
N THR A 58 -14.34 3.67 1.29
CA THR A 58 -14.15 2.37 1.92
C THR A 58 -13.66 1.35 0.88
N GLY A 59 -14.33 1.28 -0.27
CA GLY A 59 -13.90 0.40 -1.36
C GLY A 59 -12.49 0.73 -1.88
N TYR A 60 -12.10 2.02 -1.88
CA TYR A 60 -10.71 2.39 -2.18
C TYR A 60 -9.73 1.82 -1.16
N ALA A 61 -10.00 1.97 0.13
CA ALA A 61 -9.11 1.49 1.19
C ALA A 61 -8.98 -0.06 1.18
N GLU A 62 -10.08 -0.76 0.91
CA GLU A 62 -10.09 -2.23 0.79
C GLU A 62 -9.25 -2.70 -0.41
N THR A 63 -9.43 -2.07 -1.58
CA THR A 63 -8.68 -2.43 -2.80
C THR A 63 -7.20 -2.06 -2.74
N ASP A 64 -6.87 -0.95 -2.07
CA ASP A 64 -5.48 -0.57 -1.77
C ASP A 64 -4.79 -1.61 -0.88
N ALA A 65 -5.42 -1.97 0.25
CA ALA A 65 -4.91 -3.03 1.13
C ALA A 65 -4.75 -4.36 0.39
N GLN A 66 -5.73 -4.73 -0.44
CA GLN A 66 -5.69 -5.96 -1.23
C GLN A 66 -4.48 -6.00 -2.18
N PHE A 67 -4.14 -4.88 -2.84
CA PHE A 67 -2.97 -4.82 -3.72
C PHE A 67 -1.68 -5.14 -2.97
N HIS A 68 -1.49 -4.54 -1.79
CA HIS A 68 -0.31 -4.78 -0.97
C HIS A 68 -0.24 -6.21 -0.41
N THR A 69 -1.39 -6.78 -0.02
CA THR A 69 -1.46 -8.19 0.42
C THR A 69 -1.08 -9.15 -0.69
N LEU A 70 -1.62 -8.98 -1.90
CA LEU A 70 -1.33 -9.83 -3.05
C LEU A 70 0.18 -9.88 -3.37
N LEU A 71 0.86 -8.72 -3.34
CA LEU A 71 2.31 -8.65 -3.52
C LEU A 71 3.07 -9.36 -2.39
N ALA A 72 2.67 -9.14 -1.14
CA ALA A 72 3.33 -9.74 0.01
C ALA A 72 3.21 -11.27 0.00
N GLU A 73 2.05 -11.81 -0.36
CA GLU A 73 1.82 -13.25 -0.45
C GLU A 73 2.58 -13.90 -1.61
N ALA A 74 2.76 -13.17 -2.71
CA ALA A 74 3.39 -13.69 -3.92
C ALA A 74 4.93 -13.51 -3.97
N CYS A 75 5.56 -12.93 -2.95
CA CYS A 75 7.00 -12.63 -2.95
C CYS A 75 7.92 -13.84 -2.64
N ASP A 76 7.35 -15.04 -2.47
CA ASP A 76 8.06 -16.29 -2.10
C ASP A 76 8.93 -16.17 -0.83
N ASN A 77 8.56 -15.26 0.07
CA ASN A 77 9.24 -15.03 1.35
C ASN A 77 8.22 -14.97 2.49
N PRO A 78 7.89 -16.11 3.13
CA PRO A 78 6.84 -16.17 4.15
C PRO A 78 7.15 -15.35 5.41
N VAL A 79 8.44 -15.11 5.71
CA VAL A 79 8.85 -14.24 6.82
C VAL A 79 8.52 -12.79 6.49
N LEU A 80 8.83 -12.35 5.27
CA LEU A 80 8.51 -11.01 4.80
C LEU A 80 6.99 -10.78 4.75
N ALA A 81 6.25 -11.74 4.19
CA ALA A 81 4.78 -11.70 4.12
C ALA A 81 4.14 -11.50 5.50
N SER A 82 4.56 -12.31 6.49
CA SER A 82 4.04 -12.22 7.86
C SER A 82 4.37 -10.88 8.54
N LEU A 83 5.55 -10.30 8.28
CA LEU A 83 5.89 -8.99 8.81
C LEU A 83 5.03 -7.89 8.18
N ILE A 84 4.80 -7.93 6.87
CA ILE A 84 3.95 -6.97 6.17
C ILE A 84 2.50 -7.05 6.68
N GLU A 85 1.94 -8.26 6.79
CA GLU A 85 0.57 -8.49 7.29
C GLU A 85 0.36 -7.88 8.69
N ARG A 86 1.33 -8.08 9.60
CA ARG A 86 1.28 -7.52 10.95
C ARG A 86 1.27 -5.99 10.93
N LEU A 87 2.07 -5.36 10.07
CA LEU A 87 2.11 -3.90 9.93
C LEU A 87 0.83 -3.35 9.30
N HIS A 88 0.25 -4.04 8.30
CA HIS A 88 -1.05 -3.67 7.73
C HIS A 88 -2.16 -3.73 8.76
N THR A 89 -2.20 -4.77 9.59
CA THR A 89 -3.20 -4.90 10.67
C THR A 89 -3.11 -3.71 11.65
N GLN A 90 -1.89 -3.32 12.03
CA GLN A 90 -1.68 -2.12 12.86
C GLN A 90 -2.15 -0.85 12.14
N MET A 91 -1.87 -0.72 10.85
CA MET A 91 -2.30 0.42 10.03
C MET A 91 -3.81 0.54 9.89
N GLN A 92 -4.53 -0.57 9.69
CA GLN A 92 -6.00 -0.58 9.57
C GLN A 92 -6.67 -0.03 10.84
N ILE A 93 -6.15 -0.41 12.01
CA ILE A 93 -6.61 0.13 13.30
C ILE A 93 -6.38 1.65 13.37
N ALA A 94 -5.21 2.11 12.92
CA ALA A 94 -4.81 3.52 12.99
C ALA A 94 -5.48 4.45 11.96
N LEU A 95 -5.72 3.96 10.74
CA LEU A 95 -6.22 4.75 9.61
C LEU A 95 -7.73 4.73 9.42
N SER A 96 -8.47 3.90 10.16
CA SER A 96 -9.95 3.96 10.23
C SER A 96 -10.50 5.37 10.54
N LEU A 97 -9.63 6.28 11.01
CA LEU A 97 -9.94 7.65 11.38
C LEU A 97 -9.49 8.71 10.36
N VAL A 98 -8.78 8.36 9.28
CA VAL A 98 -8.21 9.35 8.33
C VAL A 98 -8.89 9.23 6.97
N ALA A 99 -9.68 10.25 6.60
CA ALA A 99 -10.25 10.35 5.27
C ALA A 99 -9.19 10.91 4.30
N GLU A 100 -8.84 10.15 3.25
CA GLU A 100 -7.98 10.67 2.18
C GLU A 100 -8.76 11.53 1.18
N ALA A 101 -8.17 12.67 0.81
CA ALA A 101 -8.72 13.52 -0.24
C ALA A 101 -8.79 12.76 -1.58
N PRO A 102 -9.84 12.97 -2.41
CA PRO A 102 -9.99 12.29 -3.70
C PRO A 102 -8.78 12.41 -4.63
N GLU A 103 -8.03 13.53 -4.61
CA GLU A 103 -6.79 13.64 -5.39
C GLU A 103 -5.70 12.66 -4.96
N HIS A 104 -5.60 12.36 -3.66
CA HIS A 104 -4.60 11.42 -3.15
C HIS A 104 -4.91 9.99 -3.57
N ARG A 105 -6.19 9.63 -3.61
CA ARG A 105 -6.65 8.32 -4.10
C ARG A 105 -6.28 8.08 -5.57
N ARG A 106 -6.54 9.07 -6.43
CA ARG A 106 -6.16 9.00 -7.86
C ARG A 106 -4.66 8.81 -8.04
N ARG A 107 -3.87 9.63 -7.35
CA ARG A 107 -2.41 9.54 -7.39
C ARG A 107 -1.89 8.21 -6.84
N GLY A 108 -2.48 7.71 -5.76
CA GLY A 108 -2.13 6.39 -5.20
C GLY A 108 -2.33 5.27 -6.22
N CYS A 109 -3.47 5.29 -6.94
CA CYS A 109 -3.76 4.33 -8.00
C CYS A 109 -2.77 4.40 -9.18
N GLU A 110 -2.40 5.61 -9.61
CA GLU A 110 -1.35 5.81 -10.63
C GLU A 110 0.00 5.26 -10.18
N GLU A 111 0.38 5.45 -8.91
CA GLU A 111 1.62 4.95 -8.33
C GLU A 111 1.64 3.41 -8.23
N LEU A 112 0.54 2.78 -7.80
CA LEU A 112 0.41 1.32 -7.78
C LEU A 112 0.40 0.72 -9.19
N THR A 113 -0.13 1.46 -10.18
CA THR A 113 -0.03 1.06 -11.59
C THR A 113 1.43 0.99 -12.03
N GLN A 114 2.28 1.93 -11.63
CA GLN A 114 3.73 1.87 -11.93
C GLN A 114 4.42 0.66 -11.30
N VAL A 115 4.02 0.27 -10.09
CA VAL A 115 4.50 -0.97 -9.46
C VAL A 115 4.12 -2.19 -10.30
N LEU A 116 2.85 -2.30 -10.71
CA LEU A 116 2.38 -3.39 -11.55
C LEU A 116 3.15 -3.46 -12.87
N GLU A 117 3.36 -2.33 -13.55
CA GLU A 117 4.13 -2.29 -14.80
C GLU A 117 5.56 -2.79 -14.61
N ALA A 118 6.23 -2.39 -13.52
CA ALA A 118 7.59 -2.84 -13.21
C ALA A 118 7.65 -4.34 -12.89
N VAL A 119 6.68 -4.85 -12.13
CA VAL A 119 6.55 -6.29 -11.85
C VAL A 119 6.30 -7.06 -13.15
N ARG A 120 5.39 -6.58 -14.01
CA ARG A 120 5.09 -7.21 -15.31
C ARG A 120 6.31 -7.22 -16.24
N ALA A 121 7.12 -6.16 -16.22
CA ALA A 121 8.33 -6.05 -17.01
C ALA A 121 9.48 -6.94 -16.49
N GLY A 122 9.36 -7.49 -15.28
CA GLY A 122 10.44 -8.22 -14.62
C GLY A 122 11.62 -7.32 -14.28
N ASP A 123 11.35 -6.09 -13.82
CA ASP A 123 12.36 -5.11 -13.41
C ASP A 123 12.33 -4.93 -11.88
N PRO A 124 13.21 -5.62 -11.14
CA PRO A 124 13.22 -5.59 -9.68
C PRO A 124 13.57 -4.23 -9.08
N ASP A 125 14.48 -3.49 -9.72
CA ASP A 125 14.91 -2.18 -9.23
C ASP A 125 13.81 -1.14 -9.42
N ALA A 126 13.12 -1.18 -10.58
CA ALA A 126 11.98 -0.32 -10.83
C ALA A 126 10.81 -0.64 -9.89
N ALA A 127 10.53 -1.94 -9.64
CA ALA A 127 9.43 -2.36 -8.77
C ALA A 127 9.66 -1.92 -7.32
N GLU A 128 10.88 -2.12 -6.80
CA GLU A 128 11.25 -1.65 -5.46
C GLU A 128 11.13 -0.13 -5.36
N SER A 129 11.69 0.60 -6.34
CA SER A 129 11.68 2.06 -6.34
C SER A 129 10.25 2.62 -6.38
N ALA A 130 9.39 2.07 -7.23
CA ALA A 130 7.99 2.49 -7.36
C ALA A 130 7.22 2.26 -6.05
N MET A 131 7.35 1.07 -5.44
CA MET A 131 6.65 0.76 -4.18
C MET A 131 7.15 1.63 -3.03
N ARG A 132 8.46 1.85 -2.92
CA ARG A 132 9.03 2.79 -1.95
C ARG A 132 8.50 4.21 -2.13
N ALA A 133 8.37 4.68 -3.37
CA ALA A 133 7.85 6.01 -3.67
C ALA A 133 6.37 6.15 -3.25
N HIS A 134 5.55 5.14 -3.55
CA HIS A 134 4.16 5.07 -3.13
C HIS A 134 4.02 5.17 -1.60
N ILE A 135 4.72 4.31 -0.84
CA ILE A 135 4.67 4.32 0.64
C ILE A 135 5.21 5.62 1.25
N ARG A 136 6.26 6.19 0.65
CA ARG A 136 6.80 7.49 1.10
C ARG A 136 5.78 8.61 0.95
N ARG A 137 4.99 8.60 -0.13
CA ARG A 137 3.95 9.60 -0.37
C ARG A 137 2.74 9.40 0.55
N THR A 138 2.25 8.17 0.74
CA THR A 138 1.15 7.89 1.70
C THR A 138 1.50 8.40 3.10
N ARG A 139 2.74 8.20 3.54
CA ARG A 139 3.26 8.76 4.81
C ARG A 139 3.11 10.28 4.90
N GLY A 140 3.48 11.02 3.84
CA GLY A 140 3.36 12.48 3.80
C GLY A 140 1.91 12.99 3.85
N ALA A 141 0.98 12.23 3.28
CA ALA A 141 -0.46 12.55 3.35
C ALA A 141 -0.98 12.41 4.79
N VAL A 142 -0.58 11.36 5.51
CA VAL A 142 -0.92 11.17 6.94
C VAL A 142 -0.38 12.30 7.81
N ASP A 143 0.88 12.71 7.59
CA ASP A 143 1.49 13.83 8.32
C ASP A 143 0.68 15.14 8.14
N THR A 144 0.15 15.36 6.93
CA THR A 144 -0.65 16.56 6.61
C THR A 144 -2.05 16.48 7.25
N ALA A 145 -2.70 15.33 7.15
CA ALA A 145 -4.05 15.12 7.70
C ALA A 145 -4.09 15.19 9.24
N THR A 146 -3.00 14.79 9.90
CA THR A 146 -2.89 14.80 11.36
C THR A 146 -2.49 16.17 11.90
N ALA A 147 -1.70 16.96 11.16
CA ALA A 147 -1.39 18.35 11.50
C ALA A 147 -2.64 19.25 11.50
N GLY A 148 -3.63 18.97 10.63
CA GLY A 148 -4.89 19.72 10.57
C GLY A 148 -5.87 19.47 11.71
N ARG A 149 -5.68 18.42 12.52
CA ARG A 149 -6.54 18.09 13.69
C ARG A 149 -6.02 18.63 15.01
N ALA A 150 -4.81 19.19 15.03
CA ALA A 150 -4.19 19.78 16.21
C ALA A 150 -4.51 21.30 16.37
N GLN A 151 -5.39 21.86 15.53
CA GLN A 151 -5.92 23.22 15.62
C GLN A 151 -7.41 23.21 15.96
#